data_AF-A0AAE0TLS6-F1
#
_entry.id   AF-A0AAE0TLS6-F1
#
_cell.length_a   1.000
_cell.length_b   1.000
_cell.length_c   1.000
_cell.angle_alpha   90.00
_cell.angle_beta   90.00
_cell.angle_gamma   90.00
#
_symmetry.space_group_name_H-M   'P 1'
#
loop_
_entity.id
_entity.type
_entity.pdbx_description
1 polymer ?
#
loop_
_entity_poly.entity_id
_entity_poly.type
_entity_poly.pdbx_seq_one_letter_code
_entity_poly.pdbx_strand_id
1 'polypeptide(L)'
;MHSFITGLQQFMLGIGSLVASWIAYGGYTNFPATTSKQWRISLGIQIVPAGFLAGLILLFPESPRWLLDHGHAEEGLHTLAKLHAHGDTEDPWVRAEFDQIQDMITYEHENEAKSYAELFANRSSLRRLFLACALQAACQMTGVSAIQYYSPVIFAQIGIPTGKTLQYQGINSIIALVAQFLCIMCRRQARRKKPLPPRMASFAHPRSSDSSQRRARAATAVQACQTCRNRKSKCDEQRPKCGLCQRLNVDCEYREPLPTK
;
A
#
# COMPACT_ATOMS: atom_id res chain seq x y z
N MET A 1 2.08 7.35 -6.12
CA MET A 1 2.65 8.16 -5.03
C MET A 1 2.67 7.44 -3.68
N HIS A 2 1.57 6.79 -3.26
CA HIS A 2 1.41 6.14 -1.95
C HIS A 2 2.57 5.31 -1.42
N SER A 3 3.10 4.33 -2.16
CA SER A 3 4.14 3.47 -1.59
C SER A 3 5.49 4.15 -1.35
N PHE A 4 5.70 5.35 -1.89
CA PHE A 4 6.88 6.15 -1.60
C PHE A 4 6.72 6.84 -0.24
N ILE A 5 5.53 7.37 0.05
CA ILE A 5 5.18 7.99 1.34
C ILE A 5 5.34 6.97 2.47
N THR A 6 4.85 5.74 2.29
CA THR A 6 5.06 4.65 3.28
C THR A 6 6.55 4.31 3.47
N GLY A 7 7.35 4.38 2.39
CA GLY A 7 8.80 4.18 2.48
C GLY A 7 9.50 5.30 3.23
N LEU A 8 9.04 6.55 3.05
CA LEU A 8 9.54 7.72 3.77
C LEU A 8 9.26 7.61 5.27
N GLN A 9 8.08 7.13 5.67
CA GLN A 9 7.75 6.88 7.08
C GLN A 9 8.75 5.90 7.73
N GLN A 10 9.05 4.78 7.05
CA GLN A 10 10.03 3.80 7.56
C GLN A 10 11.45 4.38 7.63
N PHE A 11 11.81 5.24 6.69
CA PHE A 11 13.09 5.95 6.71
C PHE A 11 13.18 6.93 7.89
N MET A 12 12.10 7.67 8.19
CA MET A 12 12.04 8.56 9.36
C MET A 12 12.16 7.79 10.68
N LEU A 13 11.58 6.59 10.79
CA LEU A 13 11.78 5.70 11.94
C LEU A 13 13.26 5.30 12.09
N GLY A 14 13.95 5.02 10.97
CA GLY A 14 15.39 4.75 10.96
C GLY A 14 16.22 5.93 11.46
N ILE A 15 15.92 7.15 11.03
CA ILE A 15 16.58 8.37 11.50
C ILE A 15 16.34 8.55 13.02
N GLY A 16 15.10 8.35 13.47
CA GLY A 16 14.78 8.41 14.90
C GLY A 16 15.59 7.41 15.72
N SER A 17 15.69 6.16 15.26
CA SER A 17 16.52 5.14 15.91
C SER A 17 18.00 5.51 15.92
N LEU A 18 18.53 6.07 14.83
CA LEU A 18 19.92 6.54 14.77
C LEU A 18 20.19 7.61 15.83
N VAL A 19 19.37 8.66 15.86
CA VAL A 19 19.50 9.76 16.83
C VAL A 19 19.38 9.24 18.27
N ALA A 20 18.41 8.36 18.53
CA ALA A 20 18.23 7.75 19.85
C ALA A 20 19.44 6.93 20.30
N SER A 21 20.01 6.09 19.43
CA SER A 21 21.20 5.29 19.73
C SER A 21 22.42 6.16 20.09
N TRP A 22 22.62 7.27 19.37
CA TRP A 22 23.73 8.20 19.65
C TRP A 22 23.50 9.04 20.92
N ILE A 23 22.28 9.46 21.19
CA ILE A 23 21.91 10.12 22.45
C ILE A 23 22.15 9.17 23.64
N ALA A 24 21.76 7.90 23.53
CA ALA A 24 21.98 6.91 24.58
C ALA A 24 23.48 6.69 24.84
N TYR A 25 24.30 6.64 23.78
CA TYR A 25 25.76 6.58 23.89
C TYR A 25 26.37 7.85 24.51
N GLY A 26 25.88 9.03 24.11
CA GLY A 26 26.27 10.32 24.69
C GLY A 26 25.93 10.42 26.18
N GLY A 27 24.74 9.94 26.57
CA GLY A 27 24.31 9.84 27.96
C GLY A 27 25.22 8.93 28.79
N TYR A 28 25.62 7.77 28.23
CA TYR A 28 26.53 6.82 28.89
C TYR A 28 27.96 7.34 29.09
N THR A 29 28.46 8.15 28.15
CA THR A 29 29.84 8.66 28.21
C THR A 29 30.00 9.91 29.07
N ASN A 30 28.97 10.77 29.13
CA ASN A 30 29.05 12.05 29.84
C ASN A 30 28.56 12.00 31.28
N PHE A 31 27.76 10.99 31.67
CA PHE A 31 27.22 10.87 33.01
C PHE A 31 27.73 9.59 33.70
N PRO A 32 28.21 9.68 34.96
CA PRO A 32 28.53 8.49 35.75
C PRO A 32 27.31 7.59 35.94
N ALA A 33 27.52 6.27 35.84
CA ALA A 33 26.48 5.25 36.02
C ALA A 33 25.77 5.28 37.39
N THR A 34 26.35 5.96 38.37
CA THR A 34 25.78 6.16 39.71
C THR A 34 24.65 7.20 39.74
N THR A 35 24.51 8.01 38.69
CA THR A 35 23.55 9.11 38.66
C THR A 35 22.36 8.77 37.76
N SER A 36 21.13 8.79 38.29
CA SER A 36 19.89 8.54 37.52
C SER A 36 19.65 9.53 36.36
N LYS A 37 20.49 10.56 36.21
CA LYS A 37 20.44 11.53 35.11
C LYS A 37 20.69 10.88 33.75
N GLN A 38 21.48 9.82 33.67
CA GLN A 38 21.84 9.16 32.41
C GLN A 38 20.62 8.68 31.59
N TRP A 39 19.70 7.93 32.22
CA TRP A 39 18.51 7.42 31.54
C TRP A 39 17.41 8.48 31.42
N ARG A 40 17.29 9.38 32.43
CA ARG A 40 16.29 10.45 32.42
C ARG A 40 16.51 11.45 31.30
N ILE A 41 17.76 11.83 31.04
CA ILE A 41 18.10 12.76 29.96
C ILE A 41 17.87 12.09 28.59
N SER A 42 18.29 10.82 28.45
CA SER A 42 18.10 10.05 27.22
C SER A 42 16.61 9.86 26.86
N LEU A 43 15.75 9.67 27.87
CA LEU A 43 14.30 9.60 27.65
C LEU A 43 13.68 10.98 27.47
N GLY A 44 14.08 11.96 28.28
CA GLY A 44 13.48 13.30 28.32
C GLY A 44 13.72 14.11 27.04
N ILE A 45 14.86 13.94 26.37
CA ILE A 45 15.13 14.65 25.12
C ILE A 45 14.18 14.26 23.99
N GLN A 46 13.55 13.07 24.06
CA GLN A 46 12.53 12.66 23.08
C GLN A 46 11.26 13.51 23.16
N ILE A 47 11.02 14.23 24.27
CA ILE A 47 9.90 15.15 24.42
C ILE A 47 10.05 16.36 23.48
N VAL A 48 11.28 16.77 23.17
CA VAL A 48 11.55 17.93 22.28
C VAL A 48 10.96 17.74 20.87
N PRO A 49 11.29 16.66 20.13
CA PRO A 49 10.68 16.44 18.82
C PRO A 49 9.17 16.16 18.91
N ALA A 50 8.69 15.54 19.99
CA ALA A 50 7.25 15.31 20.20
C ALA A 50 6.47 16.63 20.38
N GLY A 51 7.01 17.56 21.18
CA GLY A 51 6.43 18.88 21.38
C GLY A 51 6.49 19.73 20.11
N PHE A 52 7.59 19.65 19.36
CA PHE A 52 7.70 20.30 18.06
C PHE A 52 6.65 19.79 17.07
N LEU A 53 6.44 18.47 16.99
CA LEU A 53 5.41 17.88 16.15
C LEU A 53 3.99 18.28 16.60
N ALA A 54 3.74 18.31 17.91
CA ALA A 54 2.47 18.75 18.48
C ALA A 54 2.18 20.25 18.21
N GLY A 55 3.22 21.09 18.10
CA GLY A 55 3.05 22.47 17.64
C GLY A 55 2.74 22.56 16.14
N LEU A 56 3.44 21.76 15.33
CA LEU A 56 3.25 21.75 13.87
C LEU A 56 1.88 21.23 13.44
N ILE A 57 1.28 20.28 14.16
CA ILE A 57 -0.03 19.72 13.77
C ILE A 57 -1.12 20.79 13.72
N LEU A 58 -1.02 21.85 14.52
CA LEU A 58 -1.96 22.97 14.52
C LEU A 58 -1.85 23.86 13.28
N LEU A 59 -0.73 23.77 12.53
CA LEU A 59 -0.50 24.53 11.29
C LEU A 59 -0.84 23.73 10.04
N PHE A 60 -0.97 22.40 10.14
CA PHE A 60 -1.27 21.57 8.98
C PHE A 60 -2.77 21.61 8.67
N PRO A 61 -3.15 21.75 7.39
CA PRO A 61 -4.56 21.64 7.00
C PRO A 61 -5.05 20.21 7.25
N GLU A 62 -6.33 20.09 7.56
CA GLU A 62 -6.99 18.79 7.71
C GLU A 62 -6.92 17.99 6.42
N SER A 63 -6.99 16.65 6.55
CA SER A 63 -6.87 15.80 5.37
C SER A 63 -8.08 15.98 4.44
N PRO A 64 -7.90 16.19 3.12
CA PRO A 64 -9.00 16.46 2.20
C PRO A 64 -10.00 15.29 2.16
N ARG A 65 -9.52 14.04 2.21
CA ARG A 65 -10.41 12.87 2.29
C ARG A 65 -11.33 12.92 3.52
N TRP A 66 -10.81 13.30 4.69
CA TRP A 66 -11.61 13.38 5.92
C TRP A 66 -12.68 14.48 5.82
N LEU A 67 -12.32 15.65 5.25
CA LEU A 67 -13.26 16.74 5.02
C LEU A 67 -14.42 16.31 4.11
N LEU A 68 -14.12 15.63 2.99
CA LEU A 68 -15.16 15.08 2.10
C LEU A 68 -16.05 14.06 2.83
N ASP A 69 -15.46 13.18 3.65
CA ASP A 69 -16.16 12.13 4.40
C ASP A 69 -17.14 12.70 5.44
N HIS A 70 -16.81 13.85 6.03
CA HIS A 70 -17.63 14.54 7.04
C HIS A 70 -18.60 15.58 6.44
N GLY A 71 -18.75 15.61 5.11
CA GLY A 71 -19.68 16.51 4.42
C GLY A 71 -19.15 17.93 4.16
N HIS A 72 -17.87 18.21 4.46
CA HIS A 72 -17.21 19.48 4.19
C HIS A 72 -16.56 19.48 2.79
N ALA A 73 -17.38 19.27 1.76
CA ALA A 73 -16.93 19.09 0.37
C ALA A 73 -16.17 20.32 -0.18
N GLU A 74 -16.66 21.54 0.06
CA GLU A 74 -16.04 22.77 -0.44
C GLU A 74 -14.65 23.04 0.18
N GLU A 75 -14.52 22.86 1.49
CA GLU A 75 -13.23 22.97 2.21
C GLU A 75 -12.24 21.89 1.77
N GLY A 76 -12.74 20.67 1.53
CA GLY A 76 -11.96 19.57 0.98
C GLY A 76 -11.40 19.89 -0.40
N LEU A 77 -12.23 20.47 -1.28
CA LEU A 77 -11.83 20.87 -2.63
C LEU A 77 -10.80 22.00 -2.60
N HIS A 78 -11.01 23.03 -1.75
CA HIS A 78 -10.04 24.11 -1.59
C HIS A 78 -8.69 23.61 -1.04
N THR A 79 -8.70 22.65 -0.10
CA THR A 79 -7.48 22.03 0.44
C THR A 79 -6.77 21.18 -0.62
N LEU A 80 -7.51 20.45 -1.45
CA LEU A 80 -6.97 19.66 -2.56
C LEU A 80 -6.35 20.56 -3.64
N ALA A 81 -7.03 21.66 -3.99
CA ALA A 81 -6.53 22.68 -4.90
C ALA A 81 -5.24 23.34 -4.40
N LYS A 82 -5.17 23.65 -3.10
CA LYS A 82 -3.96 24.21 -2.47
C LYS A 82 -2.77 23.26 -2.52
N LEU A 83 -3.01 21.94 -2.43
CA LEU A 83 -1.96 20.92 -2.43
C LEU A 83 -1.41 20.64 -3.84
N HIS A 84 -2.26 20.64 -4.87
CA HIS A 84 -1.89 20.16 -6.19
C HIS A 84 -1.93 21.21 -7.32
N ALA A 85 -2.74 22.27 -7.20
CA ALA A 85 -2.92 23.28 -8.24
C ALA A 85 -2.68 24.71 -7.73
N HIS A 86 -1.87 24.88 -6.67
CA HIS A 86 -1.54 26.18 -6.08
C HIS A 86 -2.77 27.04 -5.70
N GLY A 87 -3.91 26.40 -5.43
CA GLY A 87 -5.16 27.08 -5.06
C GLY A 87 -6.18 27.21 -6.20
N ASP A 88 -5.91 26.71 -7.41
CA ASP A 88 -6.89 26.67 -8.49
C ASP A 88 -7.89 25.51 -8.30
N THR A 89 -9.14 25.86 -8.01
CA THR A 89 -10.26 24.93 -7.83
C THR A 89 -10.89 24.48 -9.16
N GLU A 90 -10.60 25.19 -10.24
CA GLU A 90 -11.14 24.91 -11.58
C GLU A 90 -10.21 24.01 -12.40
N ASP A 91 -9.02 23.70 -11.89
CA ASP A 91 -8.08 22.83 -12.59
C ASP A 91 -8.72 21.45 -12.86
N PRO A 92 -8.74 20.98 -14.13
CA PRO A 92 -9.38 19.72 -14.51
C PRO A 92 -8.84 18.50 -13.76
N TRP A 93 -7.57 18.54 -13.34
CA TRP A 93 -6.95 17.44 -12.60
C TRP A 93 -7.45 17.40 -11.15
N VAL A 94 -7.60 18.57 -10.50
CA VAL A 94 -8.12 18.67 -9.13
C VAL A 94 -9.57 18.20 -9.07
N ARG A 95 -10.40 18.63 -10.04
CA ARG A 95 -11.81 18.21 -10.13
C ARG A 95 -11.94 16.71 -10.38
N ALA A 96 -11.12 16.15 -11.27
CA ALA A 96 -11.11 14.72 -11.53
C ALA A 96 -10.68 13.91 -10.29
N GLU A 97 -9.72 14.39 -9.51
CA GLU A 97 -9.30 13.72 -8.26
C GLU A 97 -10.36 13.86 -7.15
N PHE A 98 -11.01 15.02 -7.06
CA PHE A 98 -12.14 15.25 -6.15
C PHE A 98 -13.29 14.26 -6.42
N ASP A 99 -13.73 14.15 -7.68
CA ASP A 99 -14.79 13.22 -8.08
C ASP A 99 -14.41 11.77 -7.78
N GLN A 100 -13.16 11.38 -8.04
CA GLN A 100 -12.66 10.05 -7.68
C GLN A 100 -12.73 9.79 -6.18
N ILE A 101 -12.37 10.75 -5.34
CA ILE A 101 -12.42 10.60 -3.88
C ILE A 101 -13.88 10.50 -3.42
N GLN A 102 -14.79 11.30 -3.97
CA GLN A 102 -16.21 11.27 -3.66
C GLN A 102 -16.85 9.92 -4.03
N ASP A 103 -16.53 9.37 -5.21
CA ASP A 103 -17.00 8.05 -5.65
C ASP A 103 -16.52 6.94 -4.71
N MET A 104 -15.26 7.00 -4.28
CA MET A 104 -14.66 6.03 -3.37
C MET A 104 -15.32 6.08 -1.98
N ILE A 105 -15.58 7.28 -1.44
CA ILE A 105 -16.26 7.45 -0.15
C ILE A 105 -17.69 6.94 -0.23
N THR A 106 -18.41 7.26 -1.31
CA THR A 106 -19.78 6.79 -1.52
C THR A 106 -19.82 5.26 -1.57
N TYR A 107 -18.89 4.65 -2.32
CA TYR A 107 -18.76 3.19 -2.35
C TYR A 107 -18.42 2.59 -0.98
N GLU A 108 -17.55 3.24 -0.19
CA GLU A 108 -17.18 2.80 1.16
C GLU A 108 -18.36 2.86 2.13
N HIS A 109 -19.19 3.92 2.07
CA HIS A 109 -20.41 4.03 2.87
C HIS A 109 -21.48 3.00 2.47
N GLU A 110 -21.63 2.72 1.18
CA GLU A 110 -22.56 1.70 0.67
C GLU A 110 -22.15 0.27 1.05
N ASN A 111 -20.84 0.01 1.12
CA ASN A 111 -20.26 -1.29 1.42
C ASN A 111 -19.60 -1.34 2.79
N GLU A 112 -20.03 -0.47 3.72
CA GLU A 112 -19.41 -0.34 5.03
C GLU A 112 -19.51 -1.66 5.81
N ALA A 113 -18.39 -2.10 6.37
CA ALA A 113 -18.34 -3.30 7.18
C ALA A 113 -19.08 -3.03 8.50
N LYS A 114 -20.23 -3.68 8.70
CA LYS A 114 -21.11 -3.42 9.84
C LYS A 114 -20.51 -3.88 11.17
N SER A 115 -19.49 -4.73 11.12
CA SER A 115 -18.79 -5.22 12.31
C SER A 115 -17.43 -5.82 11.98
N TYR A 116 -16.49 -5.73 12.91
CA TYR A 116 -15.23 -6.50 12.90
C TYR A 116 -15.46 -8.02 12.78
N ALA A 117 -16.65 -8.52 13.17
CA ALA A 117 -17.03 -9.92 12.98
C ALA A 117 -17.13 -10.33 11.50
N GLU A 118 -17.46 -9.41 10.59
CA GLU A 118 -17.54 -9.70 9.14
C GLU A 118 -16.17 -10.02 8.54
N LEU A 119 -15.10 -9.51 9.17
CA LEU A 119 -13.72 -9.83 8.81
C LEU A 119 -13.42 -11.32 8.98
N PHE A 120 -14.07 -11.97 9.95
CA PHE A 120 -13.99 -13.41 10.21
C PHE A 120 -15.07 -14.23 9.48
N ALA A 121 -16.21 -13.62 9.15
CA ALA A 121 -17.29 -14.30 8.44
C ALA A 121 -16.95 -14.57 6.95
N ASN A 122 -16.26 -13.63 6.29
CA ASN A 122 -15.94 -13.76 4.87
C ASN A 122 -14.62 -14.51 4.65
N ARG A 123 -14.67 -15.69 4.02
CA ARG A 123 -13.48 -16.53 3.72
C ARG A 123 -12.38 -15.80 2.96
N SER A 124 -12.74 -14.84 2.10
CA SER A 124 -11.76 -14.02 1.35
C SER A 124 -11.03 -13.05 2.28
N SER A 125 -11.77 -12.37 3.17
CA SER A 125 -11.22 -11.47 4.18
C SER A 125 -10.38 -12.23 5.21
N LEU A 126 -10.85 -13.38 5.68
CA LEU A 126 -10.14 -14.23 6.63
C LEU A 126 -8.79 -14.71 6.07
N ARG A 127 -8.74 -15.09 4.79
CA ARG A 127 -7.48 -15.48 4.14
C ARG A 127 -6.49 -14.32 4.05
N ARG A 128 -6.97 -13.10 3.76
CA ARG A 128 -6.14 -11.90 3.70
C ARG A 128 -5.64 -11.50 5.09
N LEU A 129 -6.51 -11.54 6.09
CA LEU A 129 -6.19 -11.27 7.49
C LEU A 129 -5.13 -12.27 7.99
N PHE A 130 -5.37 -13.57 7.79
CA PHE A 130 -4.42 -14.60 8.18
C PHE A 130 -3.06 -14.41 7.52
N LEU A 131 -3.03 -14.10 6.21
CA LEU A 131 -1.76 -13.85 5.51
C LEU A 131 -1.04 -12.62 6.06
N ALA A 132 -1.75 -11.53 6.35
CA ALA A 132 -1.17 -10.32 6.93
C ALA A 132 -0.63 -10.57 8.34
N CYS A 133 -1.41 -11.25 9.20
CA CYS A 133 -1.00 -11.62 10.55
C CYS A 133 0.19 -12.58 10.54
N ALA A 134 0.16 -13.61 9.68
CA ALA A 134 1.27 -14.57 9.56
C ALA A 134 2.54 -13.88 9.05
N LEU A 135 2.42 -12.94 8.12
CA LEU A 135 3.56 -12.14 7.64
C LEU A 135 4.13 -11.27 8.76
N GLN A 136 3.28 -10.56 9.51
CA GLN A 136 3.72 -9.73 10.63
C GLN A 136 4.34 -10.56 11.76
N ALA A 137 3.76 -11.74 12.06
CA ALA A 137 4.31 -12.68 13.01
C ALA A 137 5.68 -13.20 12.56
N ALA A 138 5.83 -13.59 11.29
CA ALA A 138 7.10 -14.01 10.73
C ALA A 138 8.17 -12.91 10.81
N CYS A 139 7.80 -11.64 10.56
CA CYS A 139 8.70 -10.50 10.74
C CYS A 139 9.16 -10.36 12.19
N GLN A 140 8.28 -10.48 13.18
CA GLN A 140 8.64 -10.38 14.60
C GLN A 140 9.42 -11.60 15.12
N MET A 141 9.13 -12.80 14.61
CA MET A 141 9.81 -14.05 14.97
C MET A 141 11.29 -14.07 14.58
N THR A 142 11.73 -13.16 13.70
CA THR A 142 13.17 -12.94 13.46
C THR A 142 13.94 -12.50 14.71
N GLY A 143 13.24 -12.08 15.77
CA GLY A 143 13.82 -11.72 17.06
C GLY A 143 14.52 -10.37 17.06
N VAL A 144 14.32 -9.53 16.03
CA VAL A 144 15.03 -8.25 15.89
C VAL A 144 14.83 -7.35 17.12
N SER A 145 13.62 -7.30 17.68
CA SER A 145 13.31 -6.53 18.88
C SER A 145 14.01 -7.07 20.13
N ALA A 146 14.11 -8.40 20.26
CA ALA A 146 14.79 -9.04 21.39
C ALA A 146 16.30 -8.76 21.34
N ILE A 147 16.91 -8.87 20.15
CA ILE A 147 18.33 -8.53 19.95
C ILE A 147 18.57 -7.06 20.30
N GLN A 148 17.71 -6.14 19.85
CA GLN A 148 17.89 -4.72 20.12
C GLN A 148 17.79 -4.38 21.62
N TYR A 149 16.86 -5.01 22.35
CA TYR A 149 16.70 -4.80 23.79
C TYR A 149 17.80 -5.44 24.63
N TYR A 150 18.17 -6.69 24.33
CA TYR A 150 19.13 -7.47 25.11
C TYR A 150 20.56 -7.40 24.59
N SER A 151 20.83 -6.65 23.52
CA SER A 151 22.18 -6.49 22.97
C SER A 151 23.24 -6.14 24.03
N PRO A 152 23.02 -5.21 24.99
CA PRO A 152 23.98 -4.94 26.07
C PRO A 152 24.33 -6.17 26.90
N VAL A 153 23.33 -7.01 27.22
CA VAL A 153 23.48 -8.23 28.02
C VAL A 153 24.19 -9.32 27.21
N ILE A 154 23.80 -9.50 25.95
CA ILE A 154 24.40 -10.50 25.04
C ILE A 154 25.89 -10.20 24.84
N PHE A 155 26.24 -8.95 24.56
CA PHE A 155 27.65 -8.58 24.38
C PHE A 155 28.44 -8.61 25.69
N ALA A 156 27.81 -8.37 26.84
CA ALA A 156 28.45 -8.54 28.14
C ALA A 156 28.81 -10.01 28.41
N GLN A 157 27.98 -10.97 28.00
CA GLN A 157 28.29 -12.41 28.09
C GLN A 157 29.50 -12.81 27.25
N ILE A 158 29.78 -12.08 26.17
CA ILE A 158 30.94 -12.29 25.28
C ILE A 158 32.21 -11.58 25.85
N GLY A 159 32.08 -10.86 26.97
CA GLY A 159 33.19 -10.12 27.61
C GLY A 159 33.42 -8.73 27.03
N ILE A 160 32.48 -8.19 26.24
CA ILE A 160 32.57 -6.83 25.69
C ILE A 160 31.92 -5.84 26.67
N PRO A 161 32.62 -4.76 27.07
CA PRO A 161 32.06 -3.77 27.99
C PRO A 161 30.87 -3.02 27.37
N THR A 162 29.87 -2.71 28.20
CA THR A 162 28.59 -2.07 27.80
C THR A 162 28.78 -0.77 26.99
N GLY A 163 29.81 0.02 27.28
CA GLY A 163 30.12 1.23 26.54
C GLY A 163 30.47 0.98 25.06
N LYS A 164 31.18 -0.12 24.77
CA LYS A 164 31.49 -0.54 23.38
C LYS A 164 30.26 -1.12 22.69
N THR A 165 29.39 -1.78 23.43
CA THR A 165 28.12 -2.30 22.91
C THR A 165 27.20 -1.19 22.42
N LEU A 166 27.07 -0.08 23.16
CA LEU A 166 26.26 1.06 22.71
C LEU A 166 26.83 1.71 21.43
N GLN A 167 28.15 1.75 21.28
CA GLN A 167 28.77 2.20 20.02
C GLN A 167 28.40 1.27 18.86
N TYR A 168 28.45 -0.06 19.06
CA TYR A 168 28.05 -1.02 18.04
C TYR A 168 26.57 -0.92 17.67
N GLN A 169 25.69 -0.61 18.62
CA GLN A 169 24.29 -0.31 18.31
C GLN A 169 24.14 0.94 17.43
N GLY A 170 24.88 2.00 17.75
CA GLY A 170 24.90 3.22 16.91
C GLY A 170 25.37 2.93 15.49
N ILE A 171 26.42 2.14 15.32
CA ILE A 171 26.92 1.70 14.00
C ILE A 171 25.87 0.86 13.26
N ASN A 172 25.22 -0.08 13.96
CA ASN A 172 24.17 -0.90 13.38
C ASN A 172 22.98 -0.06 12.88
N SER A 173 22.60 1.01 13.62
CA SER A 173 21.58 1.95 13.17
C SER A 173 21.97 2.69 11.88
N ILE A 174 23.25 3.02 11.69
CA ILE A 174 23.75 3.63 10.43
C ILE A 174 23.64 2.63 9.28
N ILE A 175 24.10 1.39 9.48
CA ILE A 175 24.03 0.33 8.46
C ILE A 175 22.57 0.08 8.07
N ALA A 176 21.67 0.02 9.05
CA ALA A 176 20.24 -0.15 8.81
C ALA A 176 19.66 1.02 8.00
N LEU A 177 20.03 2.27 8.30
CA LEU A 177 19.56 3.44 7.57
C LEU A 177 20.04 3.44 6.10
N VAL A 178 21.30 3.07 5.87
CA VAL A 178 21.85 2.93 4.50
C VAL A 178 21.12 1.80 3.76
N ALA A 179 20.89 0.66 4.40
CA ALA A 179 20.14 -0.45 3.81
C ALA A 179 18.69 -0.06 3.46
N GLN A 180 18.03 0.72 4.32
CA GLN A 180 16.70 1.28 4.05
C GLN A 180 16.71 2.22 2.85
N PHE A 181 17.68 3.14 2.77
CA PHE A 181 17.83 4.04 1.62
C PHE A 181 18.04 3.27 0.31
N LEU A 182 18.94 2.29 0.32
CA LEU A 182 19.17 1.41 -0.83
C LEU A 182 17.90 0.63 -1.22
N CYS A 183 17.14 0.13 -0.25
CA CYS A 183 15.88 -0.56 -0.51
C CYS A 183 14.85 0.36 -1.19
N ILE A 184 14.72 1.61 -0.74
CA ILE A 184 13.84 2.61 -1.38
C ILE A 184 14.29 2.88 -2.82
N MET A 185 15.58 3.05 -3.06
CA MET A 185 16.14 3.26 -4.40
C MET A 185 15.93 2.03 -5.31
N CYS A 186 16.24 0.83 -4.82
CA CYS A 186 16.00 -0.42 -5.54
C CYS A 186 14.53 -0.60 -5.88
N ARG A 187 13.61 -0.29 -4.96
CA ARG A 187 12.16 -0.33 -5.25
C ARG A 187 11.75 0.67 -6.33
N ARG A 188 12.34 1.87 -6.35
CA ARG A 188 12.09 2.86 -7.42
C ARG A 188 12.61 2.35 -8.77
N GLN A 189 13.82 1.80 -8.80
CA GLN A 189 14.41 1.22 -10.01
C GLN A 189 13.64 -0.01 -10.51
N ALA A 190 13.24 -0.91 -9.61
CA ALA A 190 12.45 -2.09 -9.94
C ALA A 190 11.08 -1.72 -10.52
N ARG A 191 10.43 -0.67 -9.98
CA ARG A 191 9.18 -0.12 -10.54
C ARG A 191 9.36 0.54 -11.90
N ARG A 192 10.51 1.16 -12.18
CA ARG A 192 10.82 1.68 -13.53
C ARG A 192 11.08 0.56 -14.53
N LYS A 193 11.78 -0.52 -14.13
CA LYS A 193 12.14 -1.64 -15.01
C LYS A 193 10.99 -2.62 -15.25
N LYS A 194 10.07 -2.76 -14.30
CA LYS A 194 8.83 -3.54 -14.41
C LYS A 194 7.66 -2.64 -14.02
N PRO A 195 7.04 -1.92 -14.97
CA PRO A 195 5.71 -1.35 -14.70
C PRO A 195 4.83 -2.52 -14.25
N LEU A 196 4.23 -2.38 -13.07
CA LEU A 196 3.42 -3.44 -12.47
C LEU A 196 2.41 -3.93 -13.50
N PRO A 197 2.27 -5.26 -13.73
CA PRO A 197 1.16 -5.75 -14.51
C PRO A 197 -0.13 -5.23 -13.85
N PRO A 198 -1.14 -4.80 -14.63
CA PRO A 198 -2.35 -4.14 -14.13
C PRO A 198 -3.11 -4.94 -13.05
N ARG A 199 -2.75 -6.20 -12.82
CA ARG A 199 -3.27 -7.07 -11.76
C ARG A 199 -2.91 -6.67 -10.33
N MET A 200 -1.86 -5.87 -10.09
CA MET A 200 -1.50 -5.43 -8.73
C MET A 200 -1.90 -3.98 -8.41
N ALA A 201 -2.29 -3.18 -9.42
CA ALA A 201 -2.95 -1.89 -9.18
C ALA A 201 -4.41 -2.05 -8.77
N SER A 202 -5.01 -3.22 -9.02
CA SER A 202 -6.36 -3.60 -8.57
C SER A 202 -6.42 -4.04 -7.10
N PHE A 203 -5.61 -3.43 -6.22
CA PHE A 203 -5.96 -3.34 -4.80
C PHE A 203 -6.90 -2.17 -4.51
N ALA A 204 -7.27 -1.39 -5.53
CA ALA A 204 -8.48 -0.56 -5.51
C ALA A 204 -9.71 -1.46 -5.71
N HIS A 205 -10.50 -1.54 -4.64
CA HIS A 205 -11.83 -2.15 -4.48
C HIS A 205 -12.04 -3.63 -4.87
N PRO A 206 -12.79 -4.40 -4.06
CA PRO A 206 -13.53 -5.50 -4.63
C PRO A 206 -14.54 -4.89 -5.60
N ARG A 207 -14.37 -5.04 -6.91
CA ARG A 207 -15.51 -4.84 -7.83
C ARG A 207 -16.58 -5.86 -7.45
N SER A 208 -17.51 -5.46 -6.61
CA SER A 208 -18.81 -6.09 -6.40
C SER A 208 -19.69 -5.76 -7.60
N SER A 209 -19.36 -6.33 -8.74
CA SER A 209 -20.34 -6.67 -9.76
C SER A 209 -19.63 -7.45 -10.86
N ASP A 210 -20.02 -8.73 -10.88
CA ASP A 210 -20.56 -9.31 -12.09
C ASP A 210 -19.80 -10.53 -12.63
N SER A 211 -19.88 -11.61 -11.86
CA SER A 211 -19.71 -12.96 -12.39
C SER A 211 -20.72 -13.29 -13.50
N SER A 212 -21.86 -12.58 -13.57
CA SER A 212 -22.87 -12.77 -14.61
C SER A 212 -22.48 -12.09 -15.94
N GLN A 213 -21.89 -10.88 -15.95
CA GLN A 213 -21.29 -10.27 -17.16
C GLN A 213 -20.02 -10.96 -17.60
N ARG A 214 -19.17 -11.43 -16.67
CA ARG A 214 -18.02 -12.28 -17.08
C ARG A 214 -18.48 -13.60 -17.69
N ARG A 215 -19.55 -14.21 -17.18
CA ARG A 215 -20.19 -15.37 -17.81
C ARG A 215 -20.93 -15.01 -19.11
N ALA A 216 -21.53 -13.83 -19.24
CA ALA A 216 -22.21 -13.39 -20.46
C ALA A 216 -21.22 -13.05 -21.59
N ARG A 217 -20.10 -12.40 -21.25
CA ARG A 217 -18.99 -12.14 -22.19
C ARG A 217 -18.20 -13.43 -22.49
N ALA A 218 -18.10 -14.36 -21.55
CA ALA A 218 -17.56 -15.70 -21.81
C ALA A 218 -18.56 -16.64 -22.53
N ALA A 219 -19.87 -16.37 -22.47
CA ALA A 219 -20.91 -17.04 -23.25
C ALA A 219 -21.04 -16.47 -24.66
N THR A 220 -20.42 -15.31 -24.92
CA THR A 220 -20.04 -14.90 -26.28
C THR A 220 -18.77 -15.64 -26.73
N ALA A 221 -18.62 -16.90 -26.31
CA ALA A 221 -17.61 -17.80 -26.85
C ALA A 221 -18.04 -18.21 -28.26
N VAL A 222 -17.36 -17.63 -29.25
CA VAL A 222 -16.75 -18.36 -30.36
C VAL A 222 -17.59 -19.56 -30.86
N GLN A 223 -18.63 -19.27 -31.65
CA GLN A 223 -19.40 -20.29 -32.35
C GLN A 223 -19.10 -20.22 -33.85
N ALA A 224 -18.70 -21.37 -34.41
CA ALA A 224 -18.57 -21.56 -35.85
C ALA A 224 -19.93 -21.36 -36.57
N CYS A 225 -19.87 -20.80 -37.78
CA CYS A 225 -21.03 -20.57 -38.63
C CYS A 225 -21.80 -21.86 -38.94
N GLN A 226 -23.12 -21.81 -39.15
CA GLN A 226 -23.91 -23.03 -39.47
C GLN A 226 -23.40 -23.75 -40.73
N THR A 227 -23.05 -22.98 -41.76
CA THR A 227 -22.49 -23.47 -43.03
C THR A 227 -21.18 -24.25 -42.82
N CYS A 228 -20.32 -23.74 -41.95
CA CYS A 228 -19.02 -24.31 -41.60
C CYS A 228 -19.19 -25.63 -40.84
N ARG A 229 -20.18 -25.66 -39.94
CA ARG A 229 -20.54 -26.81 -39.11
C ARG A 229 -21.17 -27.94 -39.92
N ASN A 230 -22.10 -27.64 -40.82
CA ASN A 230 -22.71 -28.63 -41.71
C ASN A 230 -21.68 -29.31 -42.61
N ARG A 231 -20.64 -28.56 -43.00
CA ARG A 231 -19.52 -29.07 -43.81
C ARG A 231 -18.35 -29.65 -43.00
N LYS A 232 -18.46 -29.69 -41.66
CA LYS A 232 -17.39 -30.16 -40.73
C LYS A 232 -16.02 -29.51 -41.00
N SER A 233 -16.02 -28.22 -41.33
CA SER A 233 -14.83 -27.43 -41.70
C SER A 233 -14.51 -26.38 -40.63
N LYS A 234 -13.22 -26.04 -40.47
CA LYS A 234 -12.77 -25.04 -39.49
C LYS A 234 -13.25 -23.64 -39.91
N CYS A 235 -13.85 -22.90 -38.99
CA CYS A 235 -14.35 -21.55 -39.23
C CYS A 235 -13.31 -20.52 -38.78
N ASP A 236 -13.08 -19.49 -39.60
CA ASP A 236 -12.15 -18.39 -39.29
C ASP A 236 -12.78 -17.25 -38.47
N GLU A 237 -14.06 -17.39 -38.11
CA GLU A 237 -14.79 -16.55 -37.12
C GLU A 237 -14.86 -15.03 -37.37
N GLN A 238 -14.39 -14.56 -38.52
CA GLN A 238 -14.51 -13.15 -38.93
C GLN A 238 -15.97 -12.82 -39.32
N ARG A 239 -16.56 -11.81 -38.67
CA ARG A 239 -17.88 -11.24 -39.01
C ARG A 239 -17.69 -10.04 -39.96
N PRO A 240 -18.53 -9.85 -41.00
CA PRO A 240 -19.83 -10.50 -41.24
C PRO A 240 -19.77 -11.81 -42.06
N LYS A 241 -18.70 -12.09 -42.81
CA LYS A 241 -18.54 -13.32 -43.59
C LYS A 241 -17.25 -14.04 -43.24
N CYS A 242 -17.35 -15.35 -42.97
CA CYS A 242 -16.19 -16.20 -42.72
C CYS A 242 -15.35 -16.42 -44.00
N GLY A 243 -14.02 -16.60 -43.90
CA GLY A 243 -13.13 -16.75 -45.07
C GLY A 243 -13.46 -17.95 -45.97
N LEU A 244 -14.02 -19.02 -45.41
CA LEU A 244 -14.55 -20.16 -46.18
C LEU A 244 -15.86 -19.80 -46.91
N CYS A 245 -16.74 -19.06 -46.25
CA CYS A 245 -18.04 -18.63 -46.76
C CYS A 245 -17.89 -17.62 -47.91
N GLN A 246 -16.88 -16.75 -47.79
CA GLN A 246 -16.49 -15.80 -48.84
C GLN A 246 -15.96 -16.53 -50.08
N ARG A 247 -15.13 -17.56 -49.91
CA ARG A 247 -14.61 -18.38 -51.02
C ARG A 247 -15.71 -19.18 -51.73
N LEU A 248 -16.73 -19.62 -50.99
CA LEU A 248 -17.84 -20.41 -51.51
C LEU A 248 -19.03 -19.58 -51.98
N ASN A 249 -18.96 -18.25 -51.84
CA ASN A 249 -20.04 -17.30 -52.15
C ASN A 249 -21.41 -17.69 -51.56
N VAL A 250 -21.40 -18.10 -50.29
CA VAL A 250 -22.60 -18.49 -49.52
C VAL A 250 -22.77 -17.59 -48.31
N ASP A 251 -24.03 -17.35 -47.91
CA ASP A 251 -24.32 -16.52 -46.75
C ASP A 251 -23.97 -17.23 -45.44
N CYS A 252 -23.47 -16.43 -44.49
CA CYS A 252 -22.88 -16.90 -43.24
C CYS A 252 -23.82 -16.58 -42.08
N GLU A 253 -24.63 -17.57 -41.67
CA GLU A 253 -25.56 -17.41 -40.55
C GLU A 253 -24.92 -17.88 -39.24
N TYR A 254 -24.85 -16.97 -38.27
CA TYR A 254 -24.35 -17.22 -36.92
C TYR A 254 -25.54 -17.40 -35.97
N ARG A 255 -25.49 -18.41 -35.10
CA ARG A 255 -26.50 -18.59 -34.06
C ARG A 255 -26.24 -17.59 -32.94
N GLU A 256 -27.25 -16.82 -32.54
CA GLU A 256 -27.17 -16.05 -31.32
C GLU A 256 -27.27 -16.99 -30.10
N PRO A 257 -26.42 -16.83 -29.07
CA PRO A 257 -26.53 -17.64 -27.87
C PRO A 257 -27.85 -17.34 -27.16
N LEU A 258 -28.61 -18.39 -26.84
CA LEU A 258 -29.82 -18.27 -26.02
C LEU A 258 -29.47 -17.65 -24.65
N PRO A 259 -30.30 -16.74 -24.12
CA PRO A 259 -30.06 -16.15 -22.80
C PRO A 259 -30.13 -17.26 -21.75
N THR A 260 -29.00 -17.52 -21.09
CA THR A 260 -28.96 -18.39 -19.91
C THR A 260 -29.69 -17.68 -18.78
N LYS A 261 -30.76 -18.30 -18.26
CA LYS A 261 -31.44 -17.86 -17.02
C LYS A 261 -30.48 -17.84 -15.83
#